data_AF-Q53PT6-F1
#
_entry.id   AF-Q53PT6-F1
#
_cell.length_a   1.000
_cell.length_b   1.000
_cell.length_c   1.000
_cell.angle_alpha   90.00
_cell.angle_beta   90.00
_cell.angle_gamma   90.00
#
_symmetry.space_group_name_H-M   'P 1'
#
loop_
_entity.id
_entity.type
_entity.pdbx_description
1 polymer ?
#
loop_
_entity_poly.entity_id
_entity_poly.type
_entity_poly.pdbx_seq_one_letter_code
_entity_poly.pdbx_strand_id
1 'polypeptide(L)' 'MGSVDLIAACLDSIRQIGDEIADALVYLDAGTLEAFQFIGAFPLLLELGARAICSLENASPLDAVRLLKSLAIKVN' A
#
# COMPACT_ATOMS: atom_id res chain seq x y z
N MET A 1 -24.77 -3.88 -4.72
CA MET A 1 -24.03 -4.03 -5.98
C MET A 1 -22.90 -3.01 -6.09
N GLY A 2 -23.06 -1.73 -5.70
CA GLY A 2 -21.99 -0.72 -5.86
C GLY A 2 -20.73 -0.84 -4.97
N SER A 3 -20.74 -1.60 -3.86
CA SER A 3 -19.54 -1.75 -3.00
C SER A 3 -18.51 -2.73 -3.55
N VAL A 4 -18.96 -3.78 -4.27
CA VAL A 4 -18.08 -4.78 -4.86
C VAL A 4 -17.30 -4.18 -6.03
N ASP A 5 -17.96 -3.32 -6.81
CA ASP A 5 -17.33 -2.60 -7.92
C ASP A 5 -16.27 -1.61 -7.42
N LEU A 6 -16.49 -0.99 -6.25
CA LEU A 6 -15.54 -0.05 -5.65
C LEU A 6 -14.29 -0.76 -5.12
N ILE A 7 -14.47 -1.93 -4.49
CA ILE A 7 -13.35 -2.77 -4.03
C ILE A 7 -12.50 -3.22 -5.23
N ALA A 8 -13.14 -3.70 -6.30
CA ALA A 8 -12.45 -4.10 -7.52
C ALA A 8 -11.68 -2.92 -8.13
N ALA A 9 -12.31 -1.75 -8.23
CA ALA A 9 -11.66 -0.53 -8.74
C ALA A 9 -10.45 -0.11 -7.89
N CYS A 10 -10.54 -0.20 -6.55
CA CYS A 10 -9.39 0.08 -5.67
C CYS A 10 -8.23 -0.89 -5.93
N LEU A 11 -8.50 -2.19 -6.02
CA LEU A 11 -7.48 -3.19 -6.29
C LEU A 11 -6.88 -3.03 -7.69
N ASP A 12 -7.68 -2.66 -8.69
CA ASP A 12 -7.19 -2.40 -10.04
C ASP A 12 -6.32 -1.13 -10.10
N SER A 13 -6.66 -0.08 -9.34
CA SER A 13 -5.78 1.09 -9.21
C SER A 13 -4.44 0.74 -8.55
N ILE A 14 -4.43 -0.14 -7.54
CA ILE A 14 -3.18 -0.65 -6.94
C ILE A 14 -2.35 -1.42 -7.97
N ARG A 15 -2.99 -2.22 -8.84
CA ARG A 15 -2.29 -2.92 -9.92
C ARG A 15 -1.67 -1.98 -10.95
N GLN A 16 -2.31 -0.84 -11.24
CA GLN A 16 -1.78 0.14 -12.19
C GLN A 16 -0.45 0.75 -11.73
N ILE A 17 -0.23 0.88 -10.42
CA ILE A 17 1.03 1.34 -9.84
C ILE A 17 1.97 0.19 -9.46
N GLY A 18 1.72 -1.03 -9.94
CA GLY A 18 2.49 -2.23 -9.60
C GLY A 18 3.99 -2.11 -9.86
N ASP A 19 4.38 -1.44 -10.95
CA ASP A 19 5.79 -1.21 -11.28
C ASP A 19 6.51 -0.31 -10.25
N GLU A 20 5.78 0.59 -9.60
CA GLU A 20 6.30 1.44 -8.52
C GLU A 20 6.35 0.71 -7.18
N ILE A 21 5.51 -0.32 -7.01
CA ILE A 21 5.45 -1.16 -5.80
C ILE A 21 6.55 -2.23 -5.82
N ALA A 22 6.95 -2.70 -6.99
CA ALA A 22 7.95 -3.74 -7.15
C ALA A 22 9.28 -3.35 -6.46
N ASP A 23 9.78 -4.22 -5.58
CA ASP A 23 10.98 -4.02 -4.76
C ASP A 23 10.91 -2.83 -3.75
N ALA A 24 9.76 -2.18 -3.63
CA ALA A 24 9.55 -1.05 -2.72
C ALA A 24 9.19 -1.49 -1.30
N LEU A 25 9.48 -0.62 -0.33
CA LEU A 25 8.88 -0.67 1.01
C LEU A 25 7.60 0.16 0.98
N VAL A 26 6.46 -0.44 1.32
CA VAL A 26 5.17 0.26 1.31
C VAL A 26 4.85 0.73 2.71
N TYR A 27 4.71 2.05 2.90
CA TYR A 27 4.29 2.63 4.16
C TYR A 27 2.83 3.05 4.08
N LEU A 28 2.04 2.62 5.06
CA LEU A 28 0.61 2.86 5.16
C LEU A 28 0.30 3.60 6.44
N ASP A 29 -0.55 4.62 6.32
CA ASP A 29 -1.16 5.29 7.46
C ASP A 29 -2.17 4.36 8.17
N ALA A 30 -2.42 4.58 9.46
CA ALA A 30 -3.31 3.78 10.29
C ALA A 30 -4.72 3.68 9.70
N GLY A 31 -5.26 4.76 9.14
CA GLY A 31 -6.56 4.71 8.47
C GLY A 31 -6.54 3.87 7.19
N THR A 32 -5.40 3.82 6.50
CA THR A 32 -5.23 3.03 5.27
C THR A 32 -5.01 1.55 5.58
N LEU A 33 -4.35 1.21 6.70
CA LEU A 33 -4.15 -0.17 7.15
C LEU A 33 -5.48 -0.93 7.30
N GLU A 34 -6.46 -0.34 7.99
CA GLU A 34 -7.76 -0.97 8.21
C GLU A 34 -8.53 -1.19 6.90
N ALA A 35 -8.52 -0.17 6.02
CA ALA A 35 -9.16 -0.24 4.70
C ALA A 35 -8.52 -1.33 3.82
N PHE A 36 -7.18 -1.38 3.77
CA PHE A 36 -6.44 -2.38 3.00
C PHE A 36 -6.57 -3.79 3.53
N GLN A 37 -6.73 -3.96 4.85
CA GLN A 37 -7.09 -5.24 5.43
C GLN A 37 -8.48 -5.68 4.98
N PHE A 38 -9.46 -4.76 5.01
CA PHE A 38 -10.84 -5.06 4.65
C PHE A 38 -11.00 -5.46 3.18
N ILE A 39 -10.31 -4.78 2.26
CA ILE A 39 -10.40 -5.05 0.82
C ILE A 39 -9.44 -6.13 0.32
N GLY A 40 -8.59 -6.67 1.20
CA GLY A 40 -7.59 -7.68 0.81
C GLY A 40 -6.44 -7.12 -0.04
N ALA A 41 -6.02 -5.88 0.20
CA ALA A 41 -4.93 -5.25 -0.54
C ALA A 41 -3.53 -5.72 -0.11
N PHE A 42 -3.32 -6.21 1.12
CA PHE A 42 -1.98 -6.67 1.55
C PHE A 42 -1.45 -7.84 0.72
N PRO A 43 -2.23 -8.92 0.47
CA PRO A 43 -1.79 -9.98 -0.44
C PRO A 43 -1.45 -9.44 -1.83
N LEU A 44 -2.26 -8.52 -2.37
CA LEU A 44 -2.02 -7.92 -3.68
C LEU A 44 -0.70 -7.12 -3.72
N LEU A 45 -0.42 -6.31 -2.70
CA LEU A 45 0.83 -5.55 -2.61
C LEU A 45 2.05 -6.49 -2.60
N LEU A 46 1.97 -7.61 -1.86
CA LEU A 46 3.02 -8.63 -1.84
C LEU A 46 3.14 -9.37 -3.18
N GLU A 47 2.03 -9.68 -3.85
CA GLU A 47 2.00 -10.28 -5.19
C GLU A 47 2.64 -9.36 -6.25
N LEU A 48 2.47 -8.04 -6.11
CA LEU A 48 3.10 -7.04 -6.96
C LEU A 48 4.60 -6.82 -6.64
N GLY A 49 5.14 -7.51 -5.64
CA GLY A 49 6.57 -7.50 -5.32
C GLY A 49 6.99 -6.47 -4.26
N ALA A 50 6.05 -5.95 -3.45
CA ALA A 50 6.41 -5.16 -2.27
C ALA A 50 7.31 -5.99 -1.33
N ARG A 51 8.44 -5.42 -0.91
CA ARG A 51 9.37 -6.10 0.00
C ARG A 51 8.83 -6.24 1.42
N ALA A 52 8.14 -5.21 1.87
CA ALA A 52 7.48 -5.17 3.17
C ALA A 52 6.38 -4.12 3.16
N ILE A 53 5.39 -4.34 4.03
CA ILE A 53 4.30 -3.41 4.28
C ILE A 53 4.46 -2.96 5.74
N CYS A 54 4.64 -1.67 5.94
CA CYS A 54 4.96 -1.05 7.22
C CYS A 54 3.92 0.00 7.59
N SER A 55 3.71 0.19 8.89
CA SER A 55 2.93 1.32 9.41
C SER A 55 3.78 2.59 9.35
N LEU A 56 3.17 3.69 8.89
CA LEU A 56 3.79 5.01 8.84
C LEU A 56 4.03 5.56 10.26
N GLU A 57 3.18 5.21 11.21
CA GLU A 57 3.29 5.55 12.63
C GLU A 57 4.54 4.94 13.27
N ASN A 58 4.99 3.80 12.74
CA ASN A 58 6.20 3.11 13.16
C ASN A 58 7.44 3.46 12.32
N ALA A 59 7.32 4.38 11.34
CA ALA A 59 8.44 4.76 10.50
C ALA A 59 9.54 5.43 11.33
N SER A 60 10.76 4.90 11.27
CA SER A 60 11.89 5.52 11.96
C SER A 60 12.42 6.72 11.15
N PRO A 61 13.15 7.66 11.77
CA PRO A 61 13.83 8.74 11.03
C PRO A 61 14.82 8.21 9.97
N LEU A 62 15.33 6.99 10.14
CA LEU A 62 16.19 6.30 9.17
C LEU A 62 15.41 5.79 7.96
N ASP A 63 14.15 5.41 8.15
CA ASP A 63 13.24 5.06 7.05
C ASP A 63 12.87 6.29 6.23
N ALA A 64 12.82 7.47 6.87
CA ALA A 64 12.62 8.73 6.17
C ALA A 64 13.77 9.08 5.20
N VAL A 65 15.00 8.63 5.47
CA VAL A 65 16.14 8.79 4.54
C VAL A 65 16.04 7.81 3.36
N ARG A 66 15.39 6.65 3.56
CA ARG A 66 15.09 5.67 2.51
C ARG A 66 13.79 5.97 1.74
N LEU A 67 13.09 7.07 2.05
CA LEU A 67 11.88 7.52 1.35
C LEU A 67 12.07 7.68 -0.17
N LEU A 68 13.32 7.79 -0.65
CA LEU A 68 13.63 7.81 -2.08
C LEU A 68 13.25 6.52 -2.84
N LYS A 69 12.92 5.41 -2.15
CA LYS A 69 12.45 4.14 -2.75
C LYS A 69 11.23 3.54 -2.06
N SER A 70 10.55 4.28 -1.18
CA SER A 70 9.38 3.76 -0.48
C SER A 70 8.11 4.45 -0.96
N LEU A 71 7.10 3.67 -1.32
CA LEU A 71 5.80 4.19 -1.72
C LEU A 71 4.97 4.46 -0.46
N ALA A 72 4.63 5.73 -0.20
CA ALA A 72 3.73 6.11 0.88
C ALA A 72 2.31 6.25 0.33
N ILE A 73 1.41 5.36 0.74
CA ILE A 73 0.01 5.41 0.31
C ILE A 73 -0.78 6.10 1.43
N LYS A 74 -1.25 7.33 1.14
CA LYS A 74 -2.14 8.10 2.02
C LYS A 74 -3.51 8.21 1.34
N VAL A 75 -4.51 7.54 1.88
CA VAL A 75 -5.90 7.71 1.45
C VAL A 75 -6.49 8.85 2.28
N ASN A 76 -6.91 9.94 1.62
CA ASN A 76 -7.55 11.11 2.25
C ASN A 76 -9.06 11.09 2.03
#